data_AF-D3BBS2-F1
#
_entry.id   AF-D3BBS2-F1
#
_cell.length_a   1.000
_cell.length_b   1.000
_cell.length_c   1.000
_cell.angle_alpha   90.00
_cell.angle_beta   90.00
_cell.angle_gamma   90.00
#
_symmetry.space_group_name_H-M   'P 1'
#
loop_
_entity.id
_entity.type
_entity.pdbx_description
1 polymer ?
#
loop_
_entity_poly.entity_id
_entity_poly.type
_entity_poly.pdbx_seq_one_letter_code
_entity_poly.pdbx_strand_id
1 'polypeptide(L)'
;MTNKENNNGHHVFVNLPFILLNRIIVELDENIDIICFSLVCKRWFDHIDKYLCFDTKQLTKLHNLSLQDINNKCFRLNSYRNAFSKSIDRISSDCTVFIYNHNDHPDLVKFKELKEFPFTDYIITIDEFKSSILDASISKVIFDSDIKLDHDIIDVLSRSNNVHTIQNLLRNGMPESDNDNEQFQLPSNIKKIKLVPLMVPSIYPKQLESLDIYLEQPLFRLSVLPRSLKSFRVIGYKTKTIDFSDLPPNLETFLFTIRDVNALNQTFMLPSTLKAAQIPIRWLKNIKCSHSIHTLYLQSDTDNDQIETGDIPESVTSLTFSGILKINRNILPSGLRYLRLLNHVGLDNDTLLSLEHLETLDLSFIRADVTQLIYPNSLKHLYLPLKNKSCLMLPPSLELLSAYSLDNSLIPKSVTHFDFDYISLIGQVLKLS
;
A
#
# COMPACT_ATOMS: atom_id res chain seq x y z
N MET A 1 4.40 -57.35 -31.38
CA MET A 1 4.01 -55.99 -31.79
C MET A 1 3.34 -55.32 -30.59
N THR A 2 4.09 -54.52 -29.85
CA THR A 2 3.58 -53.74 -28.73
C THR A 2 2.86 -52.51 -29.28
N ASN A 3 1.59 -52.34 -28.93
CA ASN A 3 0.78 -51.17 -29.30
C ASN A 3 1.47 -49.91 -28.74
N LYS A 4 1.87 -49.00 -29.63
CA LYS A 4 2.27 -47.65 -29.27
C LYS A 4 1.07 -46.97 -28.62
N GLU A 5 1.18 -46.62 -27.34
CA GLU A 5 0.16 -45.83 -26.65
C GLU A 5 0.05 -44.46 -27.31
N ASN A 6 -1.09 -44.19 -27.96
CA ASN A 6 -1.40 -42.88 -28.51
C ASN A 6 -1.76 -41.94 -27.35
N ASN A 7 -0.76 -41.24 -26.81
CA ASN A 7 -0.96 -40.25 -25.75
C ASN A 7 -1.59 -38.96 -26.32
N ASN A 8 -2.91 -38.95 -26.43
CA ASN A 8 -3.69 -37.78 -26.88
C ASN A 8 -3.79 -36.67 -25.81
N GLY A 9 -3.17 -36.83 -24.64
CA GLY A 9 -3.30 -35.91 -23.50
C GLY A 9 -2.83 -34.48 -23.78
N HIS A 10 -2.00 -34.28 -24.80
CA HIS A 10 -1.47 -32.95 -25.16
C HIS A 10 -2.20 -32.29 -26.34
N HIS A 11 -3.21 -32.94 -26.92
CA HIS A 11 -3.89 -32.38 -28.09
C HIS A 11 -4.81 -31.22 -27.69
N VAL A 12 -4.62 -30.05 -28.31
CA VAL A 12 -5.34 -28.80 -27.95
C VAL A 12 -6.85 -28.99 -27.96
N PHE A 13 -7.41 -29.69 -28.95
CA PHE A 13 -8.85 -29.92 -29.04
C PHE A 13 -9.40 -30.83 -27.93
N VAL A 14 -8.59 -31.73 -27.38
CA VAL A 14 -8.98 -32.57 -26.22
C VAL A 14 -9.02 -31.73 -24.95
N ASN A 15 -8.16 -30.72 -24.85
CA ASN A 15 -8.05 -29.83 -23.69
C ASN A 15 -8.88 -28.54 -23.81
N LEU A 16 -9.42 -28.23 -24.99
CA LEU A 16 -10.16 -26.99 -25.26
C LEU A 16 -11.28 -26.72 -24.24
N PRO A 17 -12.12 -27.72 -23.83
CA PRO A 17 -13.12 -27.48 -22.81
C PRO A 17 -12.52 -27.01 -21.49
N PHE A 18 -11.41 -27.60 -21.03
CA PHE A 18 -10.75 -27.22 -19.78
C PHE A 18 -10.11 -25.83 -19.86
N ILE A 19 -9.57 -25.46 -21.03
CA ILE A 19 -9.03 -24.11 -21.26
C ILE A 19 -10.15 -23.06 -21.16
N LEU A 20 -11.31 -23.33 -21.75
CA LEU A 20 -12.47 -22.44 -21.67
C LEU A 20 -13.02 -22.35 -20.24
N LEU A 21 -13.15 -23.48 -19.54
CA LEU A 21 -13.60 -23.49 -18.13
C LEU A 21 -12.65 -22.73 -17.22
N ASN A 22 -11.33 -22.89 -17.40
CA ASN A 22 -10.35 -22.13 -16.64
C ASN A 22 -10.49 -20.61 -16.87
N ARG A 23 -10.74 -20.19 -18.13
CA ARG A 23 -10.99 -18.77 -18.42
C ARG A 23 -12.25 -18.24 -17.74
N ILE A 24 -13.34 -19.01 -17.72
CA ILE A 24 -14.57 -18.62 -17.04
C ILE A 24 -14.34 -18.46 -15.53
N ILE A 25 -13.61 -19.39 -14.92
CA ILE A 25 -13.35 -19.39 -13.47
C ILE A 25 -12.47 -18.22 -13.03
N VAL A 26 -11.51 -17.81 -13.87
CA VAL A 26 -10.68 -16.63 -13.58
C VAL A 26 -11.50 -15.35 -13.47
N GLU A 27 -12.70 -15.31 -14.06
CA GLU A 27 -13.64 -14.18 -13.94
C GLU A 27 -14.56 -14.29 -12.70
N LEU A 28 -14.44 -15.35 -11.89
CA LEU A 28 -15.19 -15.49 -10.64
C LEU A 28 -14.34 -14.95 -9.48
N ASP A 29 -14.83 -13.91 -8.82
CA ASP A 29 -14.09 -13.23 -7.74
C ASP A 29 -14.06 -14.04 -6.44
N GLU A 30 -15.13 -14.78 -6.12
CA GLU A 30 -15.23 -15.51 -4.87
C GLU A 30 -14.95 -17.02 -5.02
N ASN A 31 -14.09 -17.54 -4.15
CA ASN A 31 -13.80 -18.98 -4.08
C ASN A 31 -15.05 -19.85 -3.86
N ILE A 32 -16.10 -19.32 -3.22
CA ILE A 32 -17.37 -20.05 -3.06
C ILE A 32 -18.06 -20.27 -4.40
N ASP A 33 -18.06 -19.27 -5.29
CA ASP A 33 -18.63 -19.38 -6.63
C ASP A 33 -17.86 -20.39 -7.49
N ILE A 34 -16.53 -20.40 -7.35
CA ILE A 34 -15.65 -21.38 -8.00
C ILE A 34 -16.00 -22.81 -7.56
N ILE A 35 -16.24 -23.03 -6.27
CA ILE A 35 -16.69 -24.33 -5.74
C ILE A 35 -18.06 -24.69 -6.29
N CYS A 36 -19.04 -23.80 -6.17
CA CYS A 36 -20.39 -24.00 -6.68
C CYS A 36 -20.39 -24.36 -8.17
N PHE A 37 -19.58 -23.66 -8.97
CA PHE A 37 -19.40 -23.91 -10.40
C PHE A 37 -18.95 -25.36 -10.66
N SER A 38 -17.97 -25.85 -9.91
CA SER A 38 -17.48 -27.23 -10.07
C SER A 38 -18.50 -28.30 -9.66
N LEU A 39 -19.47 -27.95 -8.82
CA LEU A 39 -20.53 -28.85 -8.35
C LEU A 39 -21.74 -28.91 -9.29
N VAL A 40 -21.80 -28.06 -10.33
CA VAL A 40 -22.92 -28.02 -11.29
C VAL A 40 -23.15 -29.36 -11.99
N CYS A 41 -22.09 -30.09 -12.32
CA CYS A 41 -22.23 -31.45 -12.86
C CYS A 41 -21.05 -32.37 -12.48
N LYS A 42 -21.34 -33.67 -12.41
CA LYS A 42 -20.36 -34.70 -12.06
C LYS A 42 -19.11 -34.67 -12.95
N ARG A 43 -19.27 -34.47 -14.25
CA ARG A 43 -18.14 -34.45 -15.21
C ARG A 43 -17.15 -33.33 -14.90
N TRP A 44 -17.62 -32.18 -14.44
CA TRP A 44 -16.77 -31.06 -14.06
C TRP A 44 -16.07 -31.38 -12.73
N PHE A 45 -16.82 -31.84 -11.74
CA PHE A 45 -16.26 -32.28 -10.47
C PHE A 45 -15.14 -33.34 -10.63
N ASP A 46 -15.36 -34.37 -11.46
CA ASP A 46 -14.37 -35.44 -11.70
C ASP A 46 -13.09 -34.94 -12.40
N HIS A 47 -13.07 -33.70 -12.90
CA HIS A 47 -11.95 -33.09 -13.61
C HIS A 47 -11.48 -31.77 -13.00
N ILE A 48 -11.87 -31.44 -11.75
CA ILE A 48 -11.49 -30.19 -11.08
C ILE A 48 -10.00 -29.87 -11.17
N ASP A 49 -9.13 -30.88 -11.06
CA ASP A 49 -7.67 -30.74 -11.12
C ASP A 49 -7.12 -30.19 -12.45
N LYS A 50 -7.93 -30.18 -13.51
CA LYS A 50 -7.53 -29.75 -14.86
C LYS A 50 -7.86 -28.29 -15.17
N TYR A 51 -8.84 -27.71 -14.49
CA TYR A 51 -9.37 -26.40 -14.85
C TYR A 51 -9.67 -25.49 -13.65
N LEU A 52 -9.84 -26.04 -12.44
CA LEU A 52 -10.13 -25.27 -11.24
C LEU A 52 -8.85 -24.59 -10.76
N CYS A 53 -8.90 -23.27 -10.58
CA CYS A 53 -7.86 -22.48 -9.95
C CYS A 53 -8.55 -21.55 -8.95
N PHE A 54 -8.12 -21.60 -7.69
CA PHE A 54 -8.70 -20.75 -6.65
C PHE A 54 -8.07 -19.37 -6.66
N ASP A 55 -8.84 -18.35 -6.28
CA ASP A 55 -8.28 -17.06 -5.90
C ASP A 55 -7.52 -17.24 -4.59
N THR A 56 -6.22 -16.99 -4.64
CA THR A 56 -5.30 -17.16 -3.54
C THR A 56 -4.82 -15.84 -2.97
N LYS A 57 -5.42 -14.69 -3.33
CA LYS A 57 -5.05 -13.37 -2.77
C LYS A 57 -5.05 -13.34 -1.24
N GLN A 58 -5.86 -14.17 -0.59
CA GLN A 58 -5.96 -14.29 0.87
C GLN A 58 -5.28 -15.55 1.43
N LEU A 59 -4.74 -16.41 0.57
CA LEU A 59 -4.09 -17.65 0.95
C LEU A 59 -2.58 -17.49 0.85
N THR A 60 -1.88 -17.98 1.85
CA THR A 60 -0.40 -17.93 1.91
C THR A 60 0.17 -19.34 1.79
N LYS A 61 1.47 -19.48 1.46
CA LYS A 61 2.11 -20.81 1.41
C LYS A 61 2.05 -21.57 2.75
N LEU A 62 1.96 -20.88 3.89
CA LEU A 62 1.67 -21.50 5.19
C LEU A 62 0.36 -22.29 5.20
N HIS A 63 -0.66 -21.81 4.50
CA HIS A 63 -1.91 -22.53 4.36
C HIS A 63 -1.70 -23.82 3.59
N ASN A 64 -0.77 -23.88 2.62
CA ASN A 64 -0.47 -25.13 1.91
C ASN A 64 0.10 -26.20 2.85
N LEU A 65 1.00 -25.84 3.77
CA LEU A 65 1.51 -26.79 4.78
C LEU A 65 0.36 -27.37 5.62
N SER A 66 -0.57 -26.51 6.04
CA SER A 66 -1.78 -26.91 6.76
C SER A 66 -2.72 -27.78 5.90
N LEU A 67 -2.81 -27.49 4.60
CA LEU A 67 -3.57 -28.28 3.61
C LEU A 67 -2.89 -29.59 3.25
N GLN A 68 -1.60 -29.78 3.51
CA GLN A 68 -0.92 -31.06 3.28
C GLN A 68 -0.99 -31.97 4.51
N ASP A 69 -1.23 -31.41 5.70
CA ASP A 69 -1.49 -32.21 6.89
C ASP A 69 -2.86 -32.92 6.78
N ILE A 70 -2.80 -34.23 6.57
CA ILE A 70 -3.98 -35.11 6.45
C ILE A 70 -4.80 -35.10 7.75
N ASN A 71 -4.18 -34.84 8.89
CA ASN A 71 -4.84 -34.80 10.20
C ASN A 71 -5.46 -33.44 10.52
N ASN A 72 -5.27 -32.43 9.66
CA ASN A 72 -5.85 -31.12 9.86
C ASN A 72 -7.38 -31.16 9.75
N LYS A 73 -8.04 -31.09 10.90
CA LYS A 73 -9.51 -31.11 11.03
C LYS A 73 -10.18 -29.78 10.62
N CYS A 74 -9.40 -28.72 10.47
CA CYS A 74 -9.92 -27.40 10.09
C CYS A 74 -10.29 -27.34 8.60
N PHE A 75 -9.61 -28.11 7.74
CA PHE A 75 -9.93 -28.17 6.33
C PHE A 75 -10.88 -29.33 5.99
N ARG A 76 -12.14 -29.01 5.71
CA ARG A 76 -13.20 -30.01 5.47
C ARG A 76 -13.40 -30.37 3.98
N LEU A 77 -12.87 -29.56 3.05
CA LEU A 77 -13.07 -29.70 1.61
C LEU A 77 -12.04 -30.65 0.97
N ASN A 78 -11.93 -31.87 1.49
CA ASN A 78 -10.86 -32.80 1.11
C ASN A 78 -10.77 -33.10 -0.40
N SER A 79 -11.90 -33.11 -1.12
CA SER A 79 -11.91 -33.29 -2.58
C SER A 79 -11.20 -32.18 -3.34
N TYR A 80 -11.11 -30.98 -2.76
CA TYR A 80 -10.49 -29.80 -3.38
C TYR A 80 -9.03 -29.59 -2.94
N ARG A 81 -8.52 -30.41 -2.02
CA ARG A 81 -7.21 -30.22 -1.38
C ARG A 81 -6.07 -30.06 -2.41
N ASN A 82 -6.06 -30.89 -3.44
CA ASN A 82 -5.06 -30.83 -4.51
C ASN A 82 -5.18 -29.56 -5.36
N ALA A 83 -6.41 -29.14 -5.69
CA ALA A 83 -6.66 -27.94 -6.47
C ALA A 83 -6.25 -26.67 -5.69
N PHE A 84 -6.54 -26.61 -4.39
CA PHE A 84 -6.03 -25.54 -3.52
C PHE A 84 -4.50 -25.54 -3.44
N SER A 85 -3.88 -26.69 -3.18
CA SER A 85 -2.42 -26.81 -3.12
C SER A 85 -1.76 -26.33 -4.40
N LYS A 86 -2.22 -26.80 -5.58
CA LYS A 86 -1.74 -26.33 -6.88
C LYS A 86 -1.95 -24.84 -7.10
N SER A 87 -3.07 -24.28 -6.64
CA SER A 87 -3.34 -22.85 -6.77
C SER A 87 -2.38 -22.04 -5.89
N ILE A 88 -2.05 -22.52 -4.70
CA ILE A 88 -1.08 -21.89 -3.80
C ILE A 88 0.35 -22.02 -4.34
N ASP A 89 0.72 -23.17 -4.90
CA ASP A 89 2.04 -23.37 -5.50
C ASP A 89 2.24 -22.52 -6.77
N ARG A 90 1.15 -22.06 -7.39
CA ARG A 90 1.17 -21.08 -8.49
C ARG A 90 1.34 -19.64 -8.02
N ILE A 91 1.16 -19.35 -6.72
CA ILE A 91 1.38 -18.00 -6.18
C ILE A 91 2.82 -17.62 -6.47
N SER A 92 2.93 -16.53 -7.22
CA SER A 92 4.06 -16.08 -8.01
C SER A 92 5.34 -15.80 -7.23
N SER A 93 6.41 -15.53 -7.98
CA SER A 93 7.79 -15.18 -7.60
C SER A 93 7.98 -13.93 -6.71
N ASP A 94 6.97 -13.53 -5.94
CA ASP A 94 6.97 -12.35 -5.07
C ASP A 94 6.59 -12.73 -3.63
N CYS A 95 7.09 -13.88 -3.15
CA CYS A 95 6.77 -14.36 -1.81
C CYS A 95 7.45 -13.52 -0.73
N THR A 96 6.77 -13.40 0.40
CA THR A 96 7.24 -12.73 1.59
C THR A 96 7.59 -13.72 2.69
N VAL A 97 8.81 -13.65 3.23
CA VAL A 97 9.20 -14.39 4.44
C VAL A 97 9.25 -13.46 5.65
N PHE A 98 8.67 -13.92 6.75
CA PHE A 98 8.79 -13.31 8.07
C PHE A 98 9.77 -14.11 8.92
N ILE A 99 10.75 -13.41 9.49
CA ILE A 99 11.82 -13.99 10.30
C ILE A 99 11.63 -13.48 11.72
N TYR A 100 11.65 -14.38 12.69
CA TYR A 100 11.48 -14.05 14.11
C TYR A 100 12.56 -14.69 14.97
N ASN A 101 12.72 -14.18 16.19
CA ASN A 101 13.59 -14.78 17.20
C ASN A 101 12.79 -15.78 18.06
N HIS A 102 13.21 -17.04 18.08
CA HIS A 102 12.49 -18.10 18.80
C HIS A 102 12.39 -17.84 20.31
N ASN A 103 13.40 -17.19 20.88
CA ASN A 103 13.49 -16.96 22.32
C ASN A 103 12.47 -15.92 22.82
N ASP A 104 12.09 -14.96 21.98
CA ASP A 104 11.20 -13.85 22.38
C ASP A 104 9.72 -14.27 22.33
N HIS A 105 9.41 -15.31 21.55
CA HIS A 105 8.05 -15.77 21.30
C HIS A 105 7.93 -17.30 21.32
N PRO A 106 8.17 -17.98 22.46
CA PRO A 106 8.11 -19.44 22.55
C PRO A 106 6.71 -20.01 22.21
N ASP A 107 5.66 -19.22 22.38
CA ASP A 107 4.26 -19.57 22.14
C ASP A 107 3.80 -19.33 20.69
N LEU A 108 4.72 -19.26 19.73
CA LEU A 108 4.43 -18.88 18.33
C LEU A 108 3.46 -19.80 17.57
N VAL A 109 3.16 -20.99 18.11
CA VAL A 109 2.04 -21.81 17.65
C VAL A 109 0.73 -21.00 17.68
N LYS A 110 0.53 -20.15 18.69
CA LYS A 110 -0.61 -19.22 18.77
C LYS A 110 -0.48 -18.06 17.77
N PHE A 111 0.73 -17.56 17.52
CA PHE A 111 0.94 -16.50 16.52
C PHE A 111 0.63 -16.94 15.09
N LYS A 112 0.83 -18.22 14.75
CA LYS A 112 0.34 -18.77 13.46
C LYS A 112 -1.18 -18.73 13.34
N GLU A 113 -1.90 -18.72 14.46
CA GLU A 113 -3.36 -18.65 14.52
C GLU A 113 -3.88 -17.20 14.60
N LEU A 114 -3.10 -16.30 15.21
CA LEU A 114 -3.38 -14.87 15.24
C LEU A 114 -3.14 -14.30 13.84
N LYS A 115 -4.24 -14.00 13.14
CA LYS A 115 -4.28 -13.40 11.79
C LYS A 115 -3.64 -11.99 11.68
N GLU A 116 -2.72 -11.65 12.58
CA GLU A 116 -2.10 -10.33 12.71
C GLU A 116 -1.06 -10.06 11.63
N PHE A 117 -0.56 -11.11 10.95
CA PHE A 117 0.34 -10.99 9.80
C PHE A 117 -0.28 -11.56 8.51
N PRO A 118 -1.35 -10.96 7.98
CA PRO A 118 -2.06 -11.49 6.81
C PRO A 118 -1.26 -11.36 5.49
N PHE A 119 0.03 -11.03 5.55
CA PHE A 119 0.84 -10.62 4.40
C PHE A 119 2.14 -11.42 4.22
N THR A 120 2.27 -12.59 4.85
CA THR A 120 3.52 -13.38 4.82
C THR A 120 3.28 -14.82 4.34
N ASP A 121 4.08 -15.26 3.38
CA ASP A 121 4.03 -16.61 2.77
C ASP A 121 4.78 -17.66 3.58
N TYR A 122 5.86 -17.24 4.23
CA TYR A 122 6.74 -18.08 5.02
C TYR A 122 6.97 -17.45 6.39
N ILE A 123 7.11 -18.29 7.40
CA ILE A 123 7.51 -17.91 8.76
C ILE A 123 8.61 -18.89 9.16
N ILE A 124 9.80 -18.37 9.45
CA ILE A 124 10.97 -19.14 9.85
C ILE A 124 11.68 -18.47 11.01
N THR A 125 12.39 -19.25 11.82
CA THR A 125 13.26 -18.70 12.87
C THR A 125 14.48 -18.03 12.25
N ILE A 126 15.12 -17.15 13.02
CA ILE A 126 16.39 -16.54 12.61
C ILE A 126 17.49 -17.58 12.37
N ASP A 127 17.54 -18.66 13.16
CA ASP A 127 18.54 -19.72 13.00
C ASP A 127 18.30 -20.55 11.73
N GLU A 128 17.02 -20.84 11.42
CA GLU A 128 16.63 -21.43 10.13
C GLU A 128 17.00 -20.50 8.98
N PHE A 129 16.72 -19.20 9.09
CA PHE A 129 17.08 -18.23 8.07
C PHE A 129 18.58 -18.24 7.77
N LYS A 130 19.42 -18.13 8.81
CA LYS A 130 20.89 -18.11 8.71
C LYS A 130 21.47 -19.37 8.08
N SER A 131 20.86 -20.52 8.34
CA SER A 131 21.29 -21.82 7.80
C SER A 131 20.67 -22.18 6.45
N SER A 132 19.66 -21.43 6.00
CA SER A 132 18.89 -21.75 4.80
C SER A 132 19.46 -21.16 3.50
N ILE A 133 19.08 -21.80 2.40
CA ILE A 133 19.09 -21.20 1.07
C ILE A 133 17.65 -20.73 0.81
N LEU A 134 17.45 -19.43 0.62
CA LEU A 134 16.12 -18.90 0.36
C LEU A 134 15.60 -19.40 -0.98
N ASP A 135 14.31 -19.77 -1.00
CA ASP A 135 13.61 -20.13 -2.22
C ASP A 135 13.67 -18.96 -3.23
N ALA A 136 13.89 -19.29 -4.50
CA ALA A 136 13.90 -18.31 -5.58
C ALA A 136 12.57 -17.54 -5.69
N SER A 137 11.46 -18.04 -5.15
CA SER A 137 10.20 -17.30 -5.11
C SER A 137 10.19 -16.17 -4.07
N ILE A 138 11.14 -16.12 -3.12
CA ILE A 138 11.17 -15.11 -2.06
C ILE A 138 11.81 -13.82 -2.58
N SER A 139 11.03 -12.75 -2.60
CA SER A 139 11.43 -11.42 -3.04
C SER A 139 11.50 -10.40 -1.90
N LYS A 140 10.79 -10.69 -0.80
CA LYS A 140 10.62 -9.80 0.35
C LYS A 140 10.93 -10.53 1.64
N VAL A 141 11.73 -9.88 2.48
CA VAL A 141 12.07 -10.33 3.83
C VAL A 141 11.54 -9.31 4.83
N ILE A 142 10.81 -9.77 5.84
CA ILE A 142 10.36 -8.97 6.98
C ILE A 142 11.03 -9.55 8.22
N PHE A 143 11.75 -8.70 8.94
CA PHE A 143 12.32 -9.07 10.23
C PHE A 143 11.34 -8.71 11.34
N ASP A 144 11.29 -9.53 12.39
CA ASP A 144 10.78 -9.11 13.69
C ASP A 144 11.64 -7.94 14.19
N SER A 145 11.03 -7.04 14.97
CA SER A 145 11.72 -5.87 15.49
C SER A 145 13.02 -6.26 16.16
N ASP A 146 13.04 -7.24 17.05
CA ASP A 146 14.23 -7.47 17.89
C ASP A 146 15.42 -8.12 17.16
N ILE A 147 15.29 -8.42 15.85
CA ILE A 147 16.37 -9.01 15.06
C ILE A 147 17.41 -7.99 14.67
N LYS A 148 18.63 -8.31 15.09
CA LYS A 148 19.87 -7.61 14.85
C LYS A 148 20.51 -8.04 13.55
N LEU A 149 20.96 -7.08 12.73
CA LEU A 149 21.71 -7.37 11.51
C LEU A 149 23.13 -7.83 11.86
N ASP A 150 23.55 -8.95 11.26
CA ASP A 150 24.90 -9.52 11.41
C ASP A 150 25.43 -10.10 10.09
N HIS A 151 26.67 -10.62 10.12
CA HIS A 151 27.34 -11.18 8.94
C HIS A 151 26.57 -12.36 8.32
N ASP A 152 25.94 -13.22 9.11
CA ASP A 152 25.22 -14.39 8.61
C ASP A 152 23.96 -13.96 7.84
N ILE A 153 23.23 -12.96 8.38
CA ILE A 153 22.06 -12.39 7.68
C ILE A 153 22.50 -11.75 6.37
N ILE A 154 23.58 -10.98 6.38
CA ILE A 154 24.13 -10.35 5.16
C ILE A 154 24.53 -11.41 4.13
N ASP A 155 25.18 -12.50 4.55
CA ASP A 155 25.58 -13.58 3.64
C ASP A 155 24.37 -14.26 3.00
N VAL A 156 23.35 -14.62 3.79
CA VAL A 156 22.10 -15.21 3.26
C VAL A 156 21.44 -14.27 2.25
N LEU A 157 21.33 -12.98 2.56
CA LEU A 157 20.76 -11.98 1.65
C LEU A 157 21.60 -11.82 0.38
N SER A 158 22.93 -11.91 0.49
CA SER A 158 23.87 -11.77 -0.64
C SER A 158 23.82 -12.94 -1.60
N ARG A 159 23.59 -14.17 -1.09
CA ARG A 159 23.38 -15.37 -1.91
C ARG A 159 22.01 -15.39 -2.57
N SER A 160 21.06 -14.60 -2.07
CA SER A 160 19.67 -14.61 -2.50
C SER A 160 19.42 -13.57 -3.59
N ASN A 161 19.58 -13.96 -4.86
CA ASN A 161 19.47 -13.04 -5.99
C ASN A 161 18.09 -12.37 -6.17
N ASN A 162 17.02 -12.99 -5.65
CA ASN A 162 15.64 -12.53 -5.88
C ASN A 162 15.12 -11.63 -4.76
N VAL A 163 15.74 -11.64 -3.58
CA VAL A 163 15.35 -10.75 -2.49
C VAL A 163 15.74 -9.33 -2.87
N HIS A 164 14.75 -8.45 -2.96
CA HIS A 164 14.97 -7.04 -3.30
C HIS A 164 14.27 -6.08 -2.33
N THR A 165 13.46 -6.60 -1.40
CA THR A 165 12.77 -5.81 -0.38
C THR A 165 13.08 -6.32 1.01
N ILE A 166 13.47 -5.43 1.91
CA ILE A 166 13.64 -5.70 3.34
C ILE A 166 12.72 -4.79 4.15
N GLN A 167 12.14 -5.30 5.23
CA GLN A 167 11.29 -4.54 6.14
C GLN A 167 11.64 -4.81 7.60
N ASN A 168 11.45 -3.81 8.47
CA ASN A 168 11.56 -3.87 9.93
C ASN A 168 12.96 -4.27 10.43
N LEU A 169 13.99 -3.95 9.66
CA LEU A 169 15.36 -4.27 10.06
C LEU A 169 15.80 -3.29 11.15
N LEU A 170 15.87 -3.73 12.41
CA LEU A 170 16.43 -2.92 13.49
C LEU A 170 17.96 -2.95 13.43
N ARG A 171 18.56 -1.81 13.75
CA ARG A 171 19.99 -1.76 14.07
C ARG A 171 20.17 -2.33 15.48
N ASN A 172 21.28 -3.03 15.70
CA ASN A 172 21.80 -3.32 17.04
C ASN A 172 21.67 -2.04 17.87
N GLY A 173 20.95 -2.12 19.00
CA GLY A 173 20.71 -0.99 19.89
C GLY A 173 21.96 -0.11 20.00
N MET A 174 21.76 1.22 19.97
CA MET A 174 22.82 2.23 19.88
C MET A 174 24.12 1.71 20.49
N PRO A 175 25.21 1.54 19.71
CA PRO A 175 26.47 1.08 20.29
C PRO A 175 26.86 2.08 21.37
N GLU A 176 26.84 1.63 22.62
CA GLU A 176 27.31 2.43 23.76
C GLU A 176 28.85 2.58 23.74
N SER A 177 29.55 1.87 22.83
CA SER A 177 30.99 1.90 22.67
C SER A 177 31.41 2.25 21.24
N ASP A 178 32.31 3.25 21.11
CA ASP A 178 32.89 3.73 19.85
C ASP A 178 33.76 2.71 19.09
N ASN A 179 33.93 1.48 19.61
CA ASN A 179 34.90 0.52 19.10
C ASN A 179 34.33 -0.54 18.14
N ASP A 180 33.00 -0.71 18.05
CA ASP A 180 32.39 -1.71 17.15
C ASP A 180 32.04 -1.09 15.80
N ASN A 181 33.09 -0.69 15.06
CA ASN A 181 33.00 -0.14 13.70
C ASN A 181 32.89 -1.22 12.62
N GLU A 182 32.19 -2.32 12.88
CA GLU A 182 31.89 -3.29 11.82
C GLU A 182 30.93 -2.67 10.81
N GLN A 183 31.48 -2.31 9.64
CA GLN A 183 30.70 -1.74 8.55
C GLN A 183 30.04 -2.87 7.77
N PHE A 184 28.80 -3.18 8.12
CA PHE A 184 27.92 -3.99 7.27
C PHE A 184 27.45 -3.16 6.07
N GLN A 185 27.43 -3.76 4.89
CA GLN A 185 26.78 -3.22 3.71
C GLN A 185 25.76 -4.22 3.19
N LEU A 186 24.52 -3.79 2.99
CA LEU A 186 23.49 -4.64 2.37
C LEU A 186 23.85 -4.94 0.91
N PRO A 187 23.49 -6.13 0.42
CA PRO A 187 23.88 -6.55 -0.91
C PRO A 187 23.11 -5.76 -1.99
N SER A 188 23.71 -5.65 -3.18
CA SER A 188 23.23 -4.73 -4.23
C SER A 188 21.87 -5.09 -4.83
N ASN A 189 21.41 -6.33 -4.65
CA ASN A 189 20.06 -6.78 -5.05
C ASN A 189 18.95 -6.10 -4.24
N ILE A 190 19.25 -5.56 -3.04
CA ILE A 190 18.26 -4.87 -2.22
C ILE A 190 17.96 -3.49 -2.82
N LYS A 191 16.73 -3.32 -3.29
CA LYS A 191 16.23 -2.08 -3.93
C LYS A 191 15.27 -1.31 -3.04
N LYS A 192 14.62 -1.97 -2.08
CA LYS A 192 13.59 -1.37 -1.22
C LYS A 192 13.85 -1.72 0.23
N ILE A 193 13.87 -0.72 1.10
CA ILE A 193 13.99 -0.90 2.55
C ILE A 193 12.83 -0.17 3.22
N LYS A 194 12.09 -0.83 4.11
CA LYS A 194 10.96 -0.26 4.84
C LYS A 194 11.12 -0.33 6.35
N LEU A 195 10.73 0.76 7.03
CA LEU A 195 10.59 0.86 8.48
C LEU A 195 11.87 0.45 9.23
N VAL A 196 12.89 1.26 9.04
CA VAL A 196 14.18 1.10 9.69
C VAL A 196 14.39 2.30 10.63
N PRO A 197 14.60 2.11 11.94
CA PRO A 197 15.19 3.16 12.76
C PRO A 197 16.60 3.42 12.26
N LEU A 198 17.02 4.68 12.34
CA LEU A 198 18.23 5.22 11.71
C LEU A 198 19.40 4.22 11.58
N MET A 199 19.68 3.82 10.35
CA MET A 199 20.87 3.02 10.04
C MET A 199 22.09 3.90 9.80
N VAL A 200 23.27 3.32 10.04
CA VAL A 200 24.52 3.93 9.58
C VAL A 200 24.48 3.97 8.05
N PRO A 201 24.86 5.09 7.43
CA PRO A 201 24.70 5.22 5.99
C PRO A 201 25.48 4.22 5.13
N SER A 202 26.56 3.67 5.68
CA SER A 202 27.36 2.62 5.04
C SER A 202 26.56 1.36 4.75
N ILE A 203 25.44 1.14 5.45
CA ILE A 203 24.60 -0.05 5.30
C ILE A 203 23.82 -0.01 3.98
N TYR A 204 23.48 1.17 3.47
CA TYR A 204 22.64 1.26 2.28
C TYR A 204 23.37 0.80 1.02
N PRO A 205 22.72 -0.04 0.18
CA PRO A 205 23.31 -0.43 -1.10
C PRO A 205 23.29 0.77 -2.05
N LYS A 206 24.30 0.87 -2.92
CA LYS A 206 24.42 1.97 -3.89
C LYS A 206 23.28 2.02 -4.92
N GLN A 207 22.52 0.93 -5.07
CA GLN A 207 21.41 0.76 -6.01
C GLN A 207 20.04 0.89 -5.33
N LEU A 208 19.97 1.36 -4.08
CA LEU A 208 18.72 1.51 -3.35
C LEU A 208 17.78 2.48 -4.07
N GLU A 209 16.56 2.05 -4.38
CA GLU A 209 15.57 2.83 -5.12
C GLU A 209 14.46 3.37 -4.21
N SER A 210 14.11 2.67 -3.13
CA SER A 210 13.07 3.06 -2.18
C SER A 210 13.52 2.91 -0.74
N LEU A 211 13.26 3.92 0.08
CA LEU A 211 13.59 3.93 1.49
C LEU A 211 12.44 4.53 2.31
N ASP A 212 11.89 3.76 3.25
CA ASP A 212 10.97 4.25 4.26
C ASP A 212 11.65 4.20 5.63
N ILE A 213 11.89 5.36 6.24
CA ILE A 213 12.49 5.48 7.57
C ILE A 213 11.47 5.93 8.61
N TYR A 214 11.69 5.45 9.83
CA TYR A 214 10.97 5.90 11.01
C TYR A 214 11.93 6.64 11.93
N LEU A 215 11.66 7.93 12.17
CA LEU A 215 12.49 8.83 12.97
C LEU A 215 11.92 8.94 14.37
N GLU A 216 12.53 8.23 15.31
CA GLU A 216 12.37 8.47 16.75
C GLU A 216 13.38 9.50 17.28
N GLN A 217 14.54 9.57 16.62
CA GLN A 217 15.68 10.33 17.09
C GLN A 217 15.94 11.60 16.26
N PRO A 218 16.56 12.61 16.89
CA PRO A 218 16.54 13.96 16.34
C PRO A 218 17.53 14.27 15.21
N LEU A 219 18.51 13.42 14.92
CA LEU A 219 19.62 13.76 14.02
C LEU A 219 19.75 12.72 12.90
N PHE A 220 19.31 13.11 11.70
CA PHE A 220 19.53 12.35 10.46
C PHE A 220 20.17 13.26 9.42
N ARG A 221 21.31 12.84 8.85
CA ARG A 221 21.96 13.56 7.75
C ARG A 221 21.47 12.97 6.44
N LEU A 222 20.84 13.78 5.58
CA LEU A 222 20.35 13.31 4.28
C LEU A 222 21.45 13.15 3.24
N SER A 223 22.60 13.82 3.44
CA SER A 223 23.80 13.76 2.58
C SER A 223 24.37 12.37 2.32
N VAL A 224 23.90 11.41 3.10
CA VAL A 224 24.39 10.04 3.14
C VAL A 224 23.48 9.08 2.39
N LEU A 225 22.32 9.55 1.92
CA LEU A 225 21.37 8.76 1.15
C LEU A 225 21.95 8.42 -0.24
N PRO A 226 21.70 7.20 -0.76
CA PRO A 226 22.13 6.82 -2.09
C PRO A 226 21.54 7.73 -3.18
N ARG A 227 22.35 8.14 -4.16
CA ARG A 227 21.90 8.94 -5.31
C ARG A 227 20.91 8.21 -6.23
N SER A 228 20.82 6.88 -6.14
CA SER A 228 19.87 6.05 -6.88
C SER A 228 18.43 6.14 -6.33
N LEU A 229 18.24 6.76 -5.17
CA LEU A 229 16.97 6.78 -4.48
C LEU A 229 15.91 7.56 -5.27
N LYS A 230 14.80 6.88 -5.59
CA LYS A 230 13.64 7.43 -6.31
C LYS A 230 12.45 7.68 -5.39
N SER A 231 12.28 6.89 -4.34
CA SER A 231 11.20 7.04 -3.38
C SER A 231 11.76 7.14 -1.97
N PHE A 232 11.37 8.19 -1.25
CA PHE A 232 11.82 8.41 0.11
C PHE A 232 10.64 8.79 1.01
N ARG A 233 10.41 7.98 2.04
CA ARG A 233 9.36 8.21 3.03
C ARG A 233 9.97 8.37 4.41
N VAL A 234 9.57 9.42 5.10
CA VAL A 234 10.00 9.76 6.45
C VAL A 234 8.75 9.86 7.33
N ILE A 235 8.71 9.04 8.37
CA ILE A 235 7.62 9.01 9.36
C ILE A 235 8.23 9.28 10.72
N GLY A 236 7.59 10.07 11.58
CA GLY A 236 8.06 10.27 12.95
C GLY A 236 7.14 11.13 13.80
N TYR A 237 7.47 11.29 15.07
CA TYR A 237 6.68 12.13 15.99
C TYR A 237 7.32 13.50 16.22
N LYS A 238 8.62 13.52 16.50
CA LYS A 238 9.40 14.73 16.80
C LYS A 238 10.76 14.60 16.16
N THR A 239 11.24 15.69 15.58
CA THR A 239 12.62 15.74 15.07
C THR A 239 13.26 17.06 15.47
N LYS A 240 14.58 17.06 15.71
CA LYS A 240 15.34 18.31 15.62
C LYS A 240 15.49 18.65 14.13
N THR A 241 16.11 19.80 13.84
CA THR A 241 16.44 20.27 12.50
C THR A 241 17.02 19.15 11.62
N ILE A 242 16.24 18.66 10.65
CA ILE A 242 16.73 17.84 9.54
C ILE A 242 17.11 18.80 8.42
N ASP A 243 18.30 18.65 7.88
CA ASP A 243 18.74 19.41 6.71
C ASP A 243 18.24 18.71 5.42
N PHE A 244 17.29 19.35 4.75
CA PHE A 244 16.72 18.86 3.49
C PHE A 244 17.46 19.33 2.24
N SER A 245 18.54 20.11 2.38
CA SER A 245 19.33 20.59 1.25
C SER A 245 20.04 19.46 0.49
N ASP A 246 20.30 18.34 1.16
CA ASP A 246 21.03 17.19 0.62
C ASP A 246 20.14 16.04 0.13
N LEU A 247 18.88 16.33 -0.24
CA LEU A 247 18.01 15.28 -0.80
C LEU A 247 18.59 14.70 -2.10
N PRO A 248 18.46 13.38 -2.34
CA PRO A 248 18.95 12.76 -3.57
C PRO A 248 18.39 13.43 -4.83
N PRO A 249 19.22 13.73 -5.84
CA PRO A 249 18.80 14.52 -7.00
C PRO A 249 17.85 13.78 -7.95
N ASN A 250 17.73 12.45 -7.83
CA ASN A 250 16.87 11.61 -8.68
C ASN A 250 15.53 11.26 -8.00
N LEU A 251 15.17 11.94 -6.92
CA LEU A 251 13.99 11.63 -6.13
C LEU A 251 12.71 11.96 -6.90
N GLU A 252 11.85 10.97 -7.10
CA GLU A 252 10.56 11.08 -7.80
C GLU A 252 9.38 11.16 -6.84
N THR A 253 9.47 10.49 -5.69
CA THR A 253 8.42 10.48 -4.66
C THR A 253 9.03 10.83 -3.30
N PHE A 254 8.44 11.80 -2.61
CA PHE A 254 8.87 12.21 -1.28
C PHE A 254 7.69 12.31 -0.33
N LEU A 255 7.67 11.50 0.72
CA LEU A 255 6.59 11.47 1.69
C LEU A 255 7.11 11.82 3.08
N PHE A 256 6.67 12.93 3.64
CA PHE A 256 7.11 13.43 4.93
C PHE A 256 5.91 13.54 5.88
N THR A 257 5.91 12.74 6.95
CA THR A 257 4.84 12.67 7.94
C THR A 257 5.44 12.78 9.34
N ILE A 258 5.72 14.01 9.77
CA ILE A 258 6.18 14.31 11.13
C ILE A 258 5.28 15.39 11.72
N ARG A 259 4.74 15.18 12.93
CA ARG A 259 3.73 16.07 13.54
C ARG A 259 4.30 17.34 14.15
N ASP A 260 5.50 17.25 14.75
CA ASP A 260 6.10 18.35 15.50
C ASP A 260 7.36 18.84 14.79
N VAL A 261 7.16 19.80 13.88
CA VAL A 261 8.24 20.35 13.06
C VAL A 261 8.42 21.84 13.33
N ASN A 262 8.77 22.17 14.57
CA ASN A 262 9.17 23.52 14.98
C ASN A 262 10.46 24.02 14.28
N ALA A 263 11.12 23.20 13.47
CA ALA A 263 12.47 23.41 12.95
C ALA A 263 12.56 23.84 11.46
N LEU A 264 11.45 24.09 10.77
CA LEU A 264 11.42 24.19 9.30
C LEU A 264 11.64 25.59 8.71
N ASN A 265 12.27 26.52 9.45
CA ASN A 265 12.52 27.87 8.93
C ASN A 265 13.57 27.94 7.81
N GLN A 266 14.12 26.81 7.36
CA GLN A 266 15.12 26.79 6.30
C GLN A 266 14.47 26.82 4.92
N THR A 267 14.97 27.72 4.07
CA THR A 267 14.77 27.68 2.63
C THR A 267 15.62 26.54 2.07
N PHE A 268 14.99 25.53 1.50
CA PHE A 268 15.68 24.47 0.75
C PHE A 268 14.95 24.24 -0.56
N MET A 269 15.66 23.70 -1.54
CA MET A 269 15.07 23.34 -2.83
C MET A 269 14.82 21.85 -2.87
N LEU A 270 13.59 21.46 -3.22
CA LEU A 270 13.29 20.07 -3.51
C LEU A 270 13.84 19.68 -4.90
N PRO A 271 14.22 18.39 -5.10
CA PRO A 271 14.69 17.93 -6.40
C PRO A 271 13.69 18.21 -7.52
N SER A 272 14.17 18.70 -8.66
CA SER A 272 13.34 19.01 -9.84
C SER A 272 12.77 17.77 -10.53
N THR A 273 13.18 16.56 -10.12
CA THR A 273 12.64 15.28 -10.58
C THR A 273 11.38 14.86 -9.83
N LEU A 274 11.01 15.58 -8.77
CA LEU A 274 9.93 15.18 -7.87
C LEU A 274 8.57 15.23 -8.58
N LYS A 275 7.88 14.10 -8.61
CA LYS A 275 6.56 13.92 -9.24
C LYS A 275 5.42 13.87 -8.23
N ALA A 276 5.69 13.29 -7.07
CA ALA A 276 4.72 13.15 -5.98
C ALA A 276 5.33 13.60 -4.65
N ALA A 277 4.58 14.40 -3.89
CA ALA A 277 5.04 14.93 -2.61
C ALA A 277 3.94 14.83 -1.55
N GLN A 278 4.28 14.37 -0.35
CA GLN A 278 3.50 14.57 0.87
C GLN A 278 4.34 15.43 1.81
N ILE A 279 3.90 16.67 2.05
CA ILE A 279 4.69 17.68 2.78
C ILE A 279 3.79 18.53 3.68
N PRO A 280 4.36 19.17 4.73
CA PRO A 280 3.64 20.17 5.50
C PRO A 280 3.33 21.41 4.64
N ILE A 281 2.23 22.11 4.92
CA ILE A 281 1.83 23.33 4.20
C ILE A 281 2.96 24.37 4.17
N ARG A 282 3.71 24.50 5.26
CA ARG A 282 4.83 25.45 5.40
C ARG A 282 5.97 25.26 4.38
N TRP A 283 5.99 24.12 3.68
CA TRP A 283 6.97 23.81 2.63
C TRP A 283 6.51 24.18 1.22
N LEU A 284 5.30 24.72 1.04
CA LEU A 284 4.81 25.11 -0.29
C LEU A 284 5.74 26.11 -0.99
N LYS A 285 6.32 27.06 -0.25
CA LYS A 285 7.34 28.00 -0.77
C LYS A 285 8.54 27.31 -1.45
N ASN A 286 8.86 26.08 -1.05
CA ASN A 286 10.00 25.31 -1.59
C ASN A 286 9.63 24.54 -2.87
N ILE A 287 8.34 24.45 -3.22
CA ILE A 287 7.86 23.78 -4.44
C ILE A 287 7.14 24.68 -5.41
N LYS A 288 6.87 25.95 -5.07
CA LYS A 288 6.11 26.92 -5.87
C LYS A 288 6.45 26.95 -7.36
N CYS A 289 7.74 26.86 -7.70
CA CYS A 289 8.22 26.89 -9.08
C CYS A 289 8.40 25.49 -9.72
N SER A 290 7.94 24.42 -9.06
CA SER A 290 8.04 23.07 -9.60
C SER A 290 7.09 22.88 -10.76
N HIS A 291 7.57 22.27 -11.84
CA HIS A 291 6.74 21.89 -12.99
C HIS A 291 6.58 20.37 -13.11
N SER A 292 7.26 19.62 -12.24
CA SER A 292 7.29 18.16 -12.27
C SER A 292 6.31 17.52 -11.29
N ILE A 293 5.82 18.26 -10.29
CA ILE A 293 4.91 17.72 -9.25
C ILE A 293 3.49 17.71 -9.80
N HIS A 294 2.91 16.52 -9.89
CA HIS A 294 1.53 16.31 -10.36
C HIS A 294 0.61 15.82 -9.24
N THR A 295 1.18 15.17 -8.22
CA THR A 295 0.46 14.66 -7.06
C THR A 295 1.00 15.31 -5.79
N LEU A 296 0.13 15.97 -5.03
CA LEU A 296 0.50 16.69 -3.82
C LEU A 296 -0.43 16.34 -2.66
N TYR A 297 0.14 15.97 -1.53
CA TYR A 297 -0.55 15.80 -0.26
C TYR A 297 -0.02 16.85 0.71
N LEU A 298 -0.91 17.69 1.23
CA LEU A 298 -0.59 18.77 2.15
C LEU A 298 -1.14 18.44 3.53
N GLN A 299 -0.26 18.50 4.52
CA GLN A 299 -0.59 18.34 5.93
C GLN A 299 -0.52 19.71 6.63
N SER A 300 -1.64 20.10 7.27
CA SER A 300 -1.69 21.20 8.22
C SER A 300 -1.45 20.62 9.61
N ASP A 301 -0.44 21.15 10.31
CA ASP A 301 -0.13 20.75 11.69
C ASP A 301 -0.70 21.74 12.70
N THR A 302 -1.05 22.95 12.25
CA THR A 302 -1.55 24.03 13.12
C THR A 302 -2.65 24.84 12.45
N ASP A 303 -3.54 25.41 13.25
CA ASP A 303 -4.60 26.32 12.79
C ASP A 303 -4.07 27.60 12.12
N ASN A 304 -2.77 27.88 12.26
CA ASN A 304 -2.11 29.06 11.71
C ASN A 304 -1.50 28.82 10.32
N ASP A 305 -1.57 27.60 9.78
CA ASP A 305 -1.04 27.33 8.45
C ASP A 305 -1.89 28.05 7.40
N GLN A 306 -1.25 28.93 6.63
CA GLN A 306 -1.88 29.71 5.56
C GLN A 306 -1.27 29.32 4.21
N ILE A 307 -2.10 29.35 3.17
CA ILE A 307 -1.69 29.12 1.78
C ILE A 307 -1.99 30.38 0.99
N GLU A 308 -0.98 30.93 0.33
CA GLU A 308 -1.16 32.08 -0.55
C GLU A 308 -1.49 31.64 -1.99
N THR A 309 -2.08 32.56 -2.76
CA THR A 309 -2.35 32.32 -4.18
C THR A 309 -1.04 32.04 -4.93
N GLY A 310 -1.05 30.94 -5.69
CA GLY A 310 0.09 30.49 -6.49
C GLY A 310 1.16 29.72 -5.71
N ASP A 311 0.95 29.40 -4.43
CA ASP A 311 1.88 28.56 -3.66
C ASP A 311 1.83 27.08 -4.08
N ILE A 312 0.68 26.63 -4.55
CA ILE A 312 0.51 25.29 -5.14
C ILE A 312 0.89 25.38 -6.62
N PRO A 313 1.80 24.53 -7.12
CA PRO A 313 2.20 24.59 -8.52
C PRO A 313 1.06 24.26 -9.48
N GLU A 314 0.97 24.99 -10.60
CA GLU A 314 -0.04 24.75 -11.64
C GLU A 314 0.06 23.36 -12.30
N SER A 315 1.20 22.67 -12.18
CA SER A 315 1.35 21.30 -12.66
C SER A 315 0.59 20.27 -11.81
N VAL A 316 0.10 20.64 -10.62
CA VAL A 316 -0.59 19.72 -9.71
C VAL A 316 -1.99 19.39 -10.24
N THR A 317 -2.19 18.12 -10.59
CA THR A 317 -3.49 17.60 -11.06
C THR A 317 -4.22 16.78 -10.00
N SER A 318 -3.51 16.30 -8.98
CA SER A 318 -4.07 15.52 -7.85
C SER A 318 -3.63 16.13 -6.53
N LEU A 319 -4.60 16.57 -5.72
CA LEU A 319 -4.36 17.30 -4.49
C LEU A 319 -5.14 16.68 -3.33
N THR A 320 -4.44 16.39 -2.25
CA THR A 320 -5.04 15.97 -0.98
C THR A 320 -4.69 16.96 0.11
N PHE A 321 -5.67 17.45 0.85
CA PHE A 321 -5.47 18.25 2.06
C PHE A 321 -5.85 17.47 3.30
N SER A 322 -5.05 17.61 4.35
CA SER A 322 -5.34 17.03 5.66
C SER A 322 -5.06 18.03 6.77
N GLY A 323 -6.09 18.38 7.54
CA GLY A 323 -5.96 19.19 8.76
C GLY A 323 -7.02 20.28 8.85
N ILE A 324 -6.67 21.41 9.48
CA ILE A 324 -7.56 22.57 9.68
C ILE A 324 -7.08 23.69 8.75
N LEU A 325 -7.85 23.97 7.71
CA LEU A 325 -7.48 24.97 6.70
C LEU A 325 -8.74 25.56 6.06
N LYS A 326 -8.71 26.86 5.76
CA LYS A 326 -9.70 27.50 4.89
C LYS A 326 -9.12 27.65 3.48
N ILE A 327 -9.78 27.05 2.50
CA ILE A 327 -9.41 27.12 1.08
C ILE A 327 -10.37 28.09 0.39
N ASN A 328 -9.80 29.04 -0.37
CA ASN A 328 -10.52 29.95 -1.24
C ASN A 328 -10.27 29.58 -2.71
N ARG A 329 -11.09 30.13 -3.61
CA ARG A 329 -11.05 29.85 -5.06
C ARG A 329 -9.71 30.13 -5.74
N ASN A 330 -8.89 31.04 -5.22
CA ASN A 330 -7.63 31.45 -5.85
C ASN A 330 -6.42 30.62 -5.36
N ILE A 331 -6.61 29.68 -4.43
CA ILE A 331 -5.53 28.83 -3.90
C ILE A 331 -5.31 27.59 -4.77
N LEU A 332 -6.38 27.08 -5.39
CA LEU A 332 -6.35 25.82 -6.12
C LEU A 332 -5.88 26.03 -7.56
N PRO A 333 -5.00 25.18 -8.09
CA PRO A 333 -4.55 25.27 -9.48
C PRO A 333 -5.72 24.93 -10.43
N SER A 334 -5.79 25.62 -11.58
CA SER A 334 -6.93 25.47 -12.50
C SER A 334 -6.96 24.10 -13.20
N GLY A 335 -5.80 23.45 -13.33
CA GLY A 335 -5.64 22.14 -13.94
C GLY A 335 -6.03 20.95 -13.05
N LEU A 336 -6.60 21.20 -11.86
CA LEU A 336 -6.86 20.17 -10.87
C LEU A 336 -7.97 19.20 -11.32
N ARG A 337 -7.68 17.89 -11.29
CA ARG A 337 -8.61 16.81 -11.67
C ARG A 337 -9.09 15.97 -10.50
N TYR A 338 -8.26 15.85 -9.46
CA TYR A 338 -8.58 15.11 -8.25
C TYR A 338 -8.36 15.98 -7.03
N LEU A 339 -9.40 16.15 -6.20
CA LEU A 339 -9.34 16.86 -4.93
C LEU A 339 -9.86 15.97 -3.81
N ARG A 340 -9.05 15.75 -2.78
CA ARG A 340 -9.43 15.05 -1.56
C ARG A 340 -9.23 15.95 -0.35
N LEU A 341 -10.25 16.05 0.48
CA LEU A 341 -10.22 16.88 1.69
C LEU A 341 -10.46 15.99 2.91
N LEU A 342 -9.55 16.06 3.87
CA LEU A 342 -9.58 15.27 5.10
C LEU A 342 -9.67 16.20 6.30
N ASN A 343 -10.42 15.78 7.33
CA ASN A 343 -10.60 16.50 8.61
C ASN A 343 -11.46 17.77 8.51
N HIS A 344 -10.93 18.93 8.89
CA HIS A 344 -11.68 20.17 9.12
C HIS A 344 -11.27 21.23 8.08
N VAL A 345 -11.50 20.92 6.80
CA VAL A 345 -11.24 21.85 5.71
C VAL A 345 -12.50 22.67 5.43
N GLY A 346 -12.38 23.99 5.52
CA GLY A 346 -13.42 24.93 5.09
C GLY A 346 -13.25 25.31 3.62
N LEU A 347 -14.35 25.31 2.87
CA LEU A 347 -14.41 25.76 1.49
C LEU A 347 -15.38 26.94 1.39
N ASP A 348 -15.03 27.98 0.62
CA ASP A 348 -16.02 28.98 0.21
C ASP A 348 -16.94 28.36 -0.86
N ASN A 349 -18.22 28.74 -0.86
CA ASN A 349 -19.27 28.13 -1.71
C ASN A 349 -18.95 28.16 -3.21
N ASP A 350 -18.18 29.15 -3.68
CA ASP A 350 -17.81 29.33 -5.09
C ASP A 350 -16.46 28.68 -5.46
N THR A 351 -15.72 28.14 -4.49
CA THR A 351 -14.36 27.59 -4.69
C THR A 351 -14.33 26.52 -5.78
N LEU A 352 -15.28 25.58 -5.72
CA LEU A 352 -15.29 24.41 -6.60
C LEU A 352 -15.79 24.72 -8.02
N LEU A 353 -16.58 25.79 -8.24
CA LEU A 353 -17.08 26.13 -9.59
C LEU A 353 -15.94 26.49 -10.53
N SER A 354 -14.87 27.08 -10.00
CA SER A 354 -13.72 27.51 -10.80
C SER A 354 -12.88 26.35 -11.34
N LEU A 355 -13.09 25.14 -10.84
CA LEU A 355 -12.33 23.95 -11.21
C LEU A 355 -13.00 23.19 -12.35
N GLU A 356 -12.96 23.77 -13.55
CA GLU A 356 -13.62 23.24 -14.76
C GLU A 356 -13.10 21.86 -15.21
N HIS A 357 -11.97 21.42 -14.66
CA HIS A 357 -11.36 20.12 -14.94
C HIS A 357 -11.49 19.12 -13.79
N LEU A 358 -12.19 19.46 -12.71
CA LEU A 358 -12.31 18.58 -11.55
C LEU A 358 -13.19 17.38 -11.90
N GLU A 359 -12.60 16.19 -11.92
CA GLU A 359 -13.27 14.93 -12.26
C GLU A 359 -13.67 14.17 -10.99
N THR A 360 -12.84 14.23 -9.94
CA THR A 360 -13.08 13.51 -8.68
C THR A 360 -12.96 14.42 -7.48
N LEU A 361 -13.97 14.38 -6.61
CA LEU A 361 -14.02 15.09 -5.34
C LEU A 361 -14.29 14.10 -4.21
N ASP A 362 -13.33 13.97 -3.29
CA ASP A 362 -13.46 13.11 -2.11
C ASP A 362 -13.56 13.94 -0.82
N LEU A 363 -14.76 13.92 -0.23
CA LEU A 363 -15.13 14.58 1.02
C LEU A 363 -15.47 13.55 2.12
N SER A 364 -15.21 12.26 1.90
CA SER A 364 -15.67 11.16 2.77
C SER A 364 -15.21 11.28 4.23
N PHE A 365 -14.06 11.92 4.45
CA PHE A 365 -13.45 12.12 5.78
C PHE A 365 -13.56 13.56 6.30
N ILE A 366 -14.39 14.41 5.70
CA ILE A 366 -14.65 15.76 6.20
C ILE A 366 -15.60 15.68 7.41
N ARG A 367 -15.27 16.44 8.46
CA ARG A 367 -16.11 16.62 9.65
C ARG A 367 -16.95 17.90 9.62
N ALA A 368 -16.61 18.83 8.73
CA ALA A 368 -17.33 20.08 8.55
C ALA A 368 -18.67 19.88 7.83
N ASP A 369 -19.62 20.76 8.11
CA ASP A 369 -20.87 20.82 7.36
C ASP A 369 -20.60 21.44 5.99
N VAL A 370 -20.77 20.65 4.93
CA VAL A 370 -20.57 21.05 3.53
C VAL A 370 -21.88 21.51 2.88
N THR A 371 -22.74 22.16 3.66
CA THR A 371 -23.95 22.80 3.16
C THR A 371 -23.58 23.86 2.11
N GLN A 372 -24.28 23.85 0.97
CA GLN A 372 -24.21 24.89 -0.07
C GLN A 372 -22.97 24.87 -1.00
N LEU A 373 -22.22 23.77 -1.07
CA LEU A 373 -21.25 23.60 -2.14
C LEU A 373 -21.96 23.49 -3.49
N ILE A 374 -21.49 24.28 -4.45
CA ILE A 374 -21.88 24.16 -5.85
C ILE A 374 -20.75 23.40 -6.56
N TYR A 375 -21.10 22.35 -7.29
CA TYR A 375 -20.12 21.48 -7.95
C TYR A 375 -19.89 21.89 -9.41
N PRO A 376 -18.67 21.72 -9.95
CA PRO A 376 -18.41 21.94 -11.36
C PRO A 376 -19.08 20.85 -12.22
N ASN A 377 -19.48 21.21 -13.43
CA ASN A 377 -20.14 20.29 -14.39
C ASN A 377 -19.21 19.20 -14.93
N SER A 378 -17.91 19.25 -14.64
CA SER A 378 -16.94 18.22 -15.00
C SER A 378 -16.90 17.05 -14.01
N LEU A 379 -17.55 17.18 -12.86
CA LEU A 379 -17.41 16.24 -11.76
C LEU A 379 -18.09 14.90 -12.10
N LYS A 380 -17.30 13.82 -12.06
CA LYS A 380 -17.75 12.46 -12.36
C LYS A 380 -17.87 11.60 -11.12
N HIS A 381 -16.95 11.75 -10.17
CA HIS A 381 -16.91 10.94 -8.95
C HIS A 381 -17.02 11.84 -7.72
N LEU A 382 -18.00 11.55 -6.86
CA LEU A 382 -18.23 12.29 -5.63
C LEU A 382 -18.37 11.35 -4.44
N TYR A 383 -17.50 11.55 -3.45
CA TYR A 383 -17.54 10.84 -2.17
C TYR A 383 -17.96 11.83 -1.09
N LEU A 384 -19.17 11.66 -0.55
CA LEU A 384 -19.77 12.56 0.42
C LEU A 384 -19.39 12.18 1.86
N PRO A 385 -19.36 13.15 2.80
CA PRO A 385 -19.11 12.85 4.21
C PRO A 385 -20.26 12.03 4.82
N LEU A 386 -19.95 11.29 5.89
CA LEU A 386 -20.92 10.43 6.61
C LEU A 386 -22.15 11.18 7.14
N LYS A 387 -22.00 12.47 7.45
CA LYS A 387 -23.08 13.30 7.98
C LYS A 387 -23.38 14.42 7.00
N ASN A 388 -24.29 14.15 6.07
CA ASN A 388 -24.84 15.19 5.22
C ASN A 388 -26.35 15.25 5.43
N LYS A 389 -26.85 16.37 5.96
CA LYS A 389 -28.27 16.55 6.30
C LYS A 389 -29.02 17.40 5.26
N SER A 390 -28.36 17.74 4.16
CA SER A 390 -28.68 18.95 3.43
C SER A 390 -28.98 18.68 1.97
N CYS A 391 -29.86 19.49 1.39
CA CYS A 391 -30.21 19.43 -0.03
C CYS A 391 -28.98 19.80 -0.87
N LEU A 392 -28.37 18.80 -1.50
CA LEU A 392 -27.27 18.97 -2.43
C LEU A 392 -27.81 18.97 -3.86
N MET A 393 -27.45 20.00 -4.63
CA MET A 393 -27.61 19.96 -6.08
C MET A 393 -26.44 19.18 -6.67
N LEU A 394 -26.69 17.93 -7.06
CA LEU A 394 -25.68 17.09 -7.69
C LEU A 394 -25.52 17.44 -9.19
N PRO A 395 -24.28 17.45 -9.72
CA PRO A 395 -24.05 17.79 -11.12
C PRO A 395 -24.59 16.69 -12.04
N PRO A 396 -25.11 17.04 -13.23
CA PRO A 396 -25.72 16.07 -14.16
C PRO A 396 -24.69 15.13 -14.84
N SER A 397 -23.40 15.40 -14.69
CA SER A 397 -22.28 14.61 -15.19
C SER A 397 -21.86 13.46 -14.26
N LEU A 398 -22.46 13.36 -13.07
CA LEU A 398 -22.00 12.47 -12.03
C LEU A 398 -22.20 11.00 -12.42
N GLU A 399 -21.14 10.20 -12.43
CA GLU A 399 -21.13 8.78 -12.81
C GLU A 399 -21.07 7.87 -11.58
N LEU A 400 -20.29 8.26 -10.56
CA LEU A 400 -20.11 7.55 -9.29
C LEU A 400 -20.47 8.44 -8.11
N LEU A 401 -21.27 7.90 -7.20
CA LEU A 401 -21.66 8.55 -5.96
C LEU A 401 -21.49 7.59 -4.77
N SER A 402 -20.72 8.02 -3.78
CA SER A 402 -20.59 7.35 -2.49
C SER A 402 -21.19 8.24 -1.40
N ALA A 403 -22.23 7.75 -0.72
CA ALA A 403 -22.95 8.52 0.29
C ALA A 403 -23.62 7.61 1.34
N TYR A 404 -23.59 8.02 2.61
CA TYR A 404 -24.15 7.23 3.72
C TYR A 404 -25.67 7.38 3.88
N SER A 405 -26.25 8.50 3.44
CA SER A 405 -27.69 8.77 3.56
C SER A 405 -28.07 9.91 2.62
N LEU A 406 -28.54 9.56 1.42
CA LEU A 406 -29.03 10.53 0.45
C LEU A 406 -30.46 10.16 0.05
N ASP A 407 -31.32 11.17 -0.11
CA ASP A 407 -32.64 10.94 -0.69
C ASP A 407 -32.47 10.51 -2.16
N ASN A 408 -33.05 9.36 -2.50
CA ASN A 408 -33.02 8.79 -3.85
C ASN A 408 -33.58 9.78 -4.90
N SER A 409 -34.45 10.70 -4.50
CA SER A 409 -35.00 11.74 -5.39
C SER A 409 -33.95 12.75 -5.87
N LEU A 410 -32.84 12.90 -5.15
CA LEU A 410 -31.76 13.82 -5.46
C LEU A 410 -30.66 13.21 -6.34
N ILE A 411 -30.70 11.90 -6.57
CA ILE A 411 -29.66 11.20 -7.35
C ILE A 411 -29.87 11.47 -8.85
N PRO A 412 -28.88 12.07 -9.54
CA PRO A 412 -28.96 12.27 -10.99
C PRO A 412 -29.07 10.94 -11.73
N LYS A 413 -29.81 10.92 -12.83
CA LYS A 413 -29.95 9.72 -13.69
C LYS A 413 -28.64 9.24 -14.33
N SER A 414 -27.61 10.09 -14.33
CA SER A 414 -26.28 9.78 -14.83
C SER A 414 -25.49 8.84 -13.92
N VAL A 415 -25.86 8.73 -12.64
CA VAL A 415 -25.15 7.88 -11.67
C VAL A 415 -25.38 6.42 -12.04
N THR A 416 -24.31 5.74 -12.43
CA THR A 416 -24.31 4.32 -12.82
C THR A 416 -23.76 3.44 -11.72
N HIS A 417 -22.92 4.00 -10.85
CA HIS A 417 -22.29 3.30 -9.73
C HIS A 417 -22.65 4.02 -8.44
N PHE A 418 -23.32 3.30 -7.54
CA PHE A 418 -23.63 3.78 -6.20
C PHE A 418 -22.90 2.92 -5.20
N ASP A 419 -22.01 3.54 -4.44
CA ASP A 419 -21.16 2.87 -3.47
C ASP A 419 -21.72 3.05 -2.06
N PHE A 420 -22.14 1.95 -1.45
CA PHE A 420 -22.58 1.86 -0.05
C PHE A 420 -21.44 1.37 0.86
N ASP A 421 -20.17 1.59 0.50
CA ASP A 421 -19.04 1.18 1.32
C ASP A 421 -18.90 2.08 2.55
N TYR A 422 -19.68 1.80 3.59
CA TYR A 422 -19.27 1.97 5.00
C TYR A 422 -20.11 1.15 5.99
N ILE A 423 -20.87 0.14 5.54
CA ILE A 423 -21.60 -0.77 6.45
C ILE A 423 -20.67 -1.84 7.06
N SER A 424 -19.49 -2.10 6.48
CA SER A 424 -18.61 -3.19 6.93
C SER A 424 -17.79 -2.91 8.21
N LEU A 425 -17.66 -1.65 8.66
CA LEU A 425 -16.97 -1.32 9.92
C LEU A 425 -17.90 -1.22 11.16
N ILE A 426 -19.22 -1.22 10.96
CA ILE A 426 -20.23 -1.21 12.05
C ILE A 426 -21.02 -2.53 12.13
N GLY A 427 -20.75 -3.48 11.22
CA GLY A 427 -21.34 -4.82 11.20
C GLY A 427 -21.01 -5.73 12.40
N GLN A 428 -20.22 -5.28 13.39
CA GLN A 428 -20.00 -6.01 14.65
C GLN A 428 -20.79 -5.47 15.86
N VAL A 429 -21.59 -4.41 15.74
CA VAL A 429 -22.33 -3.84 16.90
C VAL A 429 -23.85 -3.88 16.77
N LEU A 430 -24.41 -4.18 15.60
CA LEU A 430 -25.86 -4.40 15.46
C LEU A 430 -26.19 -5.89 15.44
N LYS A 431 -26.07 -6.52 16.62
CA LYS A 431 -26.92 -7.66 16.95
C LYS A 431 -28.35 -7.15 17.05
N LEU A 432 -29.18 -7.64 16.14
CA LEU A 432 -30.63 -7.49 16.08
C LEU A 432 -31.27 -7.56 17.48
N SER A 433 -31.89 -6.45 17.88
CA SER A 433 -33.02 -6.40 18.79
C SER A 433 -34.31 -6.49 17.99
#